data_AF-A0A415RQN2-F1
#
_entry.id   AF-A0A415RQN2-F1
#
_cell.length_a   1.000
_cell.length_b   1.000
_cell.length_c   1.000
_cell.angle_alpha   90.00
_cell.angle_beta   90.00
_cell.angle_gamma   90.00
#
_symmetry.space_group_name_H-M   'P 1'
#
loop_
_entity.id
_entity.type
_entity.pdbx_description
1 polymer ?
#
loop_
_entity_poly.entity_id
_entity_poly.type
_entity_poly.pdbx_seq_one_letter_code
_entity_poly.pdbx_strand_id
1 'polypeptide(L)' 'MRDGIADEQVLVRNKAGWISEDGYYSTCDAGLIGIDGCTYAMSVMTSMPWSDRSSEVTAAIAKALFDTRAALA' A
#
# COMPACT_ATOMS: atom_id res chain seq x y z
N MET A 1 -1.78 -1.19 -7.00
CA MET A 1 -1.33 -1.50 -5.61
C MET A 1 -2.12 -0.72 -4.59
N ARG A 2 -3.32 -1.17 -4.30
CA ARG A 2 -4.04 -1.28 -3.00
C ARG A 2 -5.45 -1.77 -3.35
N ASP A 3 -5.61 -2.33 -4.54
CA ASP A 3 -6.88 -2.64 -5.17
C ASP A 3 -7.52 -3.84 -4.46
N GLY A 4 -6.70 -4.71 -3.86
CA GLY A 4 -7.16 -5.78 -2.97
C GLY A 4 -7.62 -5.32 -1.58
N ILE A 5 -7.61 -4.01 -1.29
CA ILE A 5 -8.22 -3.42 -0.08
C ILE A 5 -9.57 -2.76 -0.40
N ALA A 6 -9.78 -2.32 -1.64
CA ALA A 6 -11.01 -1.65 -2.03
C ALA A 6 -12.19 -2.62 -2.08
N ASP A 7 -13.34 -2.20 -1.56
CA ASP A 7 -14.62 -2.89 -1.64
C ASP A 7 -15.78 -1.88 -1.63
N GLU A 8 -17.03 -2.32 -1.41
CA GLU A 8 -18.20 -1.44 -1.38
C GLU A 8 -18.17 -0.37 -0.26
N GLN A 9 -17.44 -0.62 0.83
CA GLN A 9 -17.36 0.22 2.02
C GLN A 9 -16.01 0.95 2.14
N VAL A 10 -14.98 0.46 1.44
CA VAL A 10 -13.60 0.97 1.55
C VAL A 10 -13.21 1.79 0.33
N LEU A 11 -12.98 3.09 0.55
CA LEU A 11 -12.46 4.02 -0.47
C LEU A 11 -10.93 4.07 -0.43
N VAL A 12 -10.27 3.62 -1.50
CA VAL A 12 -8.82 3.67 -1.64
C VAL A 12 -8.40 4.77 -2.63
N ARG A 13 -7.45 5.62 -2.22
CA ARG A 13 -6.80 6.62 -3.09
C ARG A 13 -5.30 6.51 -2.91
N ASN A 14 -4.59 5.98 -3.89
CA ASN A 14 -3.16 5.75 -3.77
C ASN A 14 -2.38 6.12 -5.03
N LYS A 15 -1.06 6.15 -4.86
CA LYS A 15 -0.08 6.38 -5.90
C LYS A 15 1.06 5.38 -5.71
N ALA A 16 1.10 4.39 -6.59
CA ALA A 16 2.26 3.51 -6.73
C ALA A 16 3.45 4.28 -7.30
N GLY A 17 4.65 3.89 -6.90
CA GLY A 17 5.90 4.45 -7.37
C GLY A 17 7.02 3.42 -7.37
N TRP A 18 8.10 3.76 -8.07
CA TRP A 18 9.35 3.03 -7.99
C TRP A 18 10.53 4.01 -8.05
N ILE A 19 11.63 3.62 -7.43
CA ILE A 19 12.92 4.32 -7.48
C ILE A 19 13.90 3.36 -8.14
N SER A 20 14.68 3.86 -9.10
CA SER A 20 15.67 3.07 -9.84
C SER A 20 16.90 3.89 -10.23
N GLU A 21 17.28 4.87 -9.40
CA GLU A 21 18.38 5.80 -9.65
C GLU A 21 19.55 5.51 -8.70
N ASP A 22 20.78 5.71 -9.17
CA ASP A 22 22.01 5.67 -8.38
C ASP A 22 22.22 4.42 -7.49
N GLY A 23 21.75 3.26 -7.96
CA GLY A 23 21.84 1.99 -7.23
C GLY A 23 20.82 1.85 -6.09
N TYR A 24 19.90 2.80 -5.95
CA TYR A 24 18.76 2.72 -5.06
C TYR A 24 17.55 2.16 -5.80
N TYR A 25 17.00 1.11 -5.21
CA TYR A 25 15.82 0.44 -5.73
C TYR A 25 14.70 0.48 -4.71
N SER A 26 13.53 0.91 -5.16
CA SER A 26 12.34 0.84 -4.35
C SER A 26 11.13 0.53 -5.19
N THR A 27 10.27 -0.32 -4.66
CA THR A 27 8.88 -0.45 -5.06
C THR A 27 8.08 0.12 -3.90
N CYS A 28 7.34 1.19 -4.15
CA CYS A 28 6.68 1.95 -3.11
C CYS A 28 5.24 2.30 -3.46
N ASP A 29 4.46 2.63 -2.45
CA ASP A 29 3.08 3.03 -2.61
C ASP A 29 2.63 3.90 -1.43
N ALA A 30 1.97 5.02 -1.72
CA ALA A 30 1.46 5.95 -0.72
C ALA A 30 0.01 6.35 -1.03
N GLY A 31 -0.79 6.55 0.01
CA GLY A 31 -2.21 6.85 -0.20
C GLY A 31 -3.04 6.91 1.07
N LEU A 32 -4.33 7.19 0.86
CA LEU A 32 -5.37 7.24 1.87
C LEU A 32 -6.33 6.06 1.72
N ILE A 33 -6.85 5.58 2.85
CA ILE A 33 -7.89 4.55 2.91
C ILE A 33 -9.01 5.07 3.82
N GLY A 34 -10.21 5.24 3.26
CA GLY A 34 -11.42 5.65 3.99
C GLY A 34 -12.34 4.47 4.26
N ILE A 35 -12.77 4.29 5.51
CA ILE A 35 -13.75 3.28 5.94
C ILE A 35 -14.44 3.76 7.22
N ASP A 36 -15.76 3.56 7.34
CA ASP A 36 -16.54 3.85 8.56
C ASP A 36 -16.34 5.27 9.13
N GLY A 37 -16.15 6.27 8.26
CA GLY A 37 -15.86 7.66 8.66
C GLY A 37 -14.44 7.92 9.15
N CYS A 38 -13.59 6.89 9.26
CA CYS A 38 -12.17 7.00 9.55
C CYS A 38 -11.35 7.10 8.25
N THR A 39 -10.30 7.92 8.27
CA THR A 39 -9.31 8.00 7.18
C THR A 39 -7.94 7.62 7.70
N TYR A 40 -7.35 6.59 7.09
CA TYR A 40 -5.99 6.13 7.37
C TYR A 40 -5.04 6.63 6.31
N ALA A 41 -3.94 7.25 6.73
CA ALA A 41 -2.79 7.49 5.86
C ALA A 41 -1.83 6.30 5.95
N MET A 42 -1.39 5.80 4.79
CA MET A 42 -0.45 4.69 4.72
C MET A 42 0.61 4.96 3.65
N SER A 43 1.86 4.66 3.97
CA SER A 43 3.00 4.69 3.07
C SER A 43 3.79 3.40 3.23
N VAL A 44 4.02 2.68 2.12
CA VAL A 44 4.83 1.48 2.06
C VAL A 44 6.06 1.78 1.22
N MET A 45 7.24 1.59 1.81
CA MET A 45 8.53 1.76 1.16
C MET A 45 9.30 0.45 1.29
N THR A 46 9.77 -0.09 0.17
CA THR A 46 10.61 -1.30 0.15
C THR A 46 11.98 -0.99 -0.46
N SER A 47 12.95 -1.86 -0.26
CA SER A 47 14.23 -1.85 -0.99
C SER A 47 14.22 -2.77 -2.22
N MET A 48 13.03 -3.20 -2.68
CA MET A 48 12.89 -4.11 -3.81
C MET A 48 12.88 -3.34 -5.14
N PRO A 49 13.68 -3.74 -6.15
CA PRO A 49 13.50 -3.26 -7.52
C PRO A 49 12.10 -3.53 -8.04
N TRP A 50 11.63 -2.67 -8.96
CA TRP A 50 10.33 -2.87 -9.59
C TRP A 50 10.27 -4.21 -10.34
N SER A 51 9.22 -4.97 -10.05
CA SER A 51 8.81 -6.18 -10.75
C SER A 51 7.33 -6.44 -10.44
N ASP A 52 6.67 -7.28 -11.22
CA ASP A 52 5.30 -7.74 -10.89
C ASP A 52 5.27 -8.37 -9.49
N ARG A 53 6.32 -9.11 -9.14
CA ARG A 53 6.45 -9.74 -7.83
C ARG A 53 6.58 -8.72 -6.69
N SER A 54 7.39 -7.67 -6.84
CA SER A 54 7.53 -6.65 -5.80
C SER A 54 6.25 -5.84 -5.65
N SER A 55 5.50 -5.66 -6.74
CA SER A 55 4.15 -5.07 -6.72
C SER A 55 3.16 -5.90 -5.90
N GLU A 56 3.10 -7.21 -6.15
CA GLU A 56 2.27 -8.14 -5.37
C GLU A 56 2.62 -8.13 -3.88
N VAL A 57 3.92 -8.21 -3.56
CA VAL A 57 4.40 -8.22 -2.17
C VAL A 57 4.06 -6.91 -1.46
N THR A 58 4.25 -5.77 -2.13
CA THR A 58 3.92 -4.44 -1.58
C THR A 58 2.41 -4.31 -1.34
N ALA A 59 1.57 -4.83 -2.25
CA ALA A 59 0.12 -4.89 -2.06
C ALA A 59 -0.28 -5.81 -0.88
N ALA A 60 0.38 -6.95 -0.73
CA ALA A 60 0.15 -7.86 0.39
C ALA A 60 0.52 -7.23 1.74
N ILE A 61 1.62 -6.47 1.81
CA ILE A 61 2.00 -5.68 2.99
C ILE A 61 0.91 -4.65 3.32
N ALA A 62 0.47 -3.87 2.32
CA ALA A 62 -0.56 -2.87 2.52
C ALA A 62 -1.87 -3.50 3.04
N LYS A 63 -2.28 -4.64 2.48
CA LYS A 63 -3.45 -5.38 2.95
C LYS A 63 -3.28 -5.88 4.38
N ALA A 64 -2.15 -6.51 4.70
CA ALA A 64 -1.90 -7.02 6.04
C ALA A 64 -1.92 -5.90 7.10
N LEU A 65 -1.31 -4.74 6.79
CA LEU A 65 -1.36 -3.56 7.66
C LEU A 65 -2.79 -3.04 7.84
N PHE A 66 -3.56 -2.97 6.75
CA PHE A 66 -4.95 -2.55 6.82
C PHE A 66 -5.79 -3.51 7.66
N ASP A 67 -5.69 -4.83 7.45
CA ASP A 67 -6.44 -5.83 8.21
C ASP A 67 -6.08 -5.78 9.71
N THR A 68 -4.79 -5.60 10.03
CA THR A 68 -4.32 -5.50 11.42
C THR A 68 -4.88 -4.29 12.16
N ARG A 69 -5.30 -3.23 11.46
CA ARG A 69 -5.89 -2.03 12.09
C ARG A 69 -7.06 -2.36 13.02
N ALA A 70 -7.82 -3.41 12.71
CA ALA A 70 -9.01 -3.80 13.48
C ALA A 70 -8.65 -4.28 14.89
N ALA A 71 -7.40 -4.71 15.13
CA ALA A 71 -6.92 -5.09 16.45
C ALA A 71 -6.53 -3.89 17.33
N LEU A 72 -6.52 -2.67 16.78
CA LEU A 72 -6.18 -1.42 17.49
C LEU A 72 -7.42 -0.67 18.02
N ALA A 73 -8.63 -1.20 17.77
CA ALA A 73 -9.91 -0.61 18.17
C ALA A 73 -10.35 -1.06 19.58
#